data_AF-A0A3P7FZJ5-F1
#
_entry.id   AF-A0A3P7FZJ5-F1
#
_cell.length_a   1.000
_cell.length_b   1.000
_cell.length_c   1.000
_cell.angle_alpha   90.00
_cell.angle_beta   90.00
_cell.angle_gamma   90.00
#
_symmetry.space_group_name_H-M   'P 1'
#
loop_
_entity.id
_entity.type
_entity.pdbx_description
1 polymer ?
#
loop_
_entity_poly.entity_id
_entity_poly.type
_entity_poly.pdbx_seq_one_letter_code
_entity_poly.pdbx_strand_id
1 'polypeptide(L)'
;MLYYILELRSLVQQHDGVIKRYYSQYVTGYDALILTDIVQSIENLGEKESILLSDFCADLSHISQDSTDLRSLRLDWFRFQAYVSMSRSSFSLNSDRRLAVTMNTTVFHLKMIDLIDEMLRETSDLSIYCFYTQQLETQLHQCLQLPSQSRYTVSFAHICSNFRSALHDLCPEEKAHIIDRSLKLCNLVLDELAKETASVAARLCEYEVRLTEQLSPNNCAKLIEEHDKQKSNKNSNTPRSLVMPGEESFRCSRDVLTLADKLQTALHELCSAVTSSK
;
A
#
# COMPACT_ATOMS: atom_id res chain seq x y z
N MET A 1 -3.01 6.07 4.36
CA MET A 1 -3.84 4.83 4.34
C MET A 1 -3.54 3.99 3.11
N LEU A 2 -3.79 4.46 1.89
CA LEU A 2 -3.58 3.70 0.64
C LEU A 2 -2.17 3.10 0.51
N TYR A 3 -1.14 3.89 0.83
CA TYR A 3 0.25 3.42 0.88
C TYR A 3 0.43 2.18 1.78
N TYR A 4 -0.06 2.21 3.01
CA TYR A 4 0.08 1.09 3.95
C TYR A 4 -0.70 -0.16 3.52
N ILE A 5 -1.84 0.00 2.84
CA ILE A 5 -2.56 -1.13 2.24
C ILE A 5 -1.68 -1.79 1.17
N LEU A 6 -1.08 -1.01 0.28
CA LEU A 6 -0.19 -1.51 -0.77
C LEU A 6 1.10 -2.11 -0.20
N GLU A 7 1.66 -1.53 0.86
CA GLU A 7 2.81 -2.07 1.58
C GLU A 7 2.50 -3.45 2.18
N LEU A 8 1.33 -3.60 2.82
CA LEU A 8 0.86 -4.90 3.31
C LEU A 8 0.70 -5.92 2.18
N ARG A 9 0.14 -5.51 1.02
CA ARG A 9 0.05 -6.38 -0.16
C ARG A 9 1.43 -6.84 -0.61
N SER A 10 2.39 -5.92 -0.73
CA SER A 10 3.77 -6.23 -1.13
C SER A 10 4.44 -7.18 -0.14
N LEU A 11 4.27 -6.97 1.17
CA LEU A 11 4.81 -7.85 2.21
C LEU A 11 4.26 -9.27 2.10
N VAL A 12 2.95 -9.42 1.88
CA VAL A 12 2.32 -10.73 1.70
C VAL A 12 2.86 -11.45 0.46
N GLN A 13 3.02 -10.73 -0.67
CA GLN A 13 3.57 -11.32 -1.89
C GLN A 13 5.06 -11.68 -1.76
N GLN A 14 5.86 -10.81 -1.13
CA GLN A 14 7.29 -11.04 -0.92
C GLN A 14 7.58 -12.21 0.03
N HIS A 15 6.67 -12.47 0.98
CA HIS A 15 6.82 -13.50 2.00
C HIS A 15 5.79 -14.63 1.87
N ASP A 16 5.24 -14.84 0.67
CA ASP A 16 4.21 -15.85 0.40
C ASP A 16 4.67 -17.26 0.81
N GLY A 17 5.94 -17.60 0.58
CA GLY A 17 6.50 -18.90 0.97
C GLY A 17 6.49 -19.14 2.48
N VAL A 18 6.61 -18.10 3.31
CA VAL A 18 6.48 -18.21 4.78
C VAL A 18 5.05 -18.55 5.16
N ILE A 19 4.08 -17.87 4.52
CA ILE A 19 2.64 -18.08 4.74
C ILE A 19 2.25 -19.51 4.31
N LYS A 20 2.61 -19.91 3.08
CA LYS A 20 2.34 -21.25 2.53
C LYS A 20 2.89 -22.35 3.43
N ARG A 21 4.15 -22.20 3.88
CA ARG A 21 4.79 -23.17 4.77
C ARG A 21 4.04 -23.28 6.09
N TYR A 22 3.72 -22.15 6.74
CA TYR A 22 3.01 -22.14 8.01
C TYR A 22 1.65 -22.85 7.91
N TYR A 23 0.82 -22.46 6.93
CA TYR A 23 -0.52 -23.03 6.78
C TYR A 23 -0.52 -24.48 6.29
N SER A 24 0.43 -24.90 5.45
CA SER A 24 0.56 -26.33 5.07
C SER A 24 0.86 -27.22 6.28
N GLN A 25 1.71 -26.76 7.20
CA GLN A 25 2.00 -27.46 8.46
C GLN A 25 0.81 -27.44 9.41
N TYR A 26 0.07 -26.34 9.47
CA TYR A 26 -1.15 -26.23 10.28
C TYR A 26 -2.22 -27.22 9.79
N VAL A 27 -2.44 -27.25 8.47
CA VAL A 27 -3.46 -28.09 7.85
C VAL A 27 -3.16 -29.58 8.07
N THR A 28 -1.93 -30.01 7.76
CA THR A 28 -1.53 -31.42 7.91
C THR A 28 -1.36 -31.85 9.36
N GLY A 29 -0.83 -30.97 10.22
CA GLY A 29 -0.47 -31.29 11.60
C GLY A 29 -1.59 -31.09 12.62
N TYR A 30 -2.61 -30.29 12.31
CA TYR A 30 -3.71 -29.99 13.23
C TYR A 30 -5.08 -30.15 12.58
N ASP A 31 -5.37 -29.45 11.48
CA ASP A 31 -6.72 -29.43 10.90
C ASP A 31 -7.18 -30.83 10.48
N ALA A 32 -6.30 -31.60 9.82
CA ALA A 32 -6.59 -32.97 9.40
C ALA A 32 -7.00 -33.86 10.59
N LEU A 33 -6.31 -33.74 11.73
CA LEU A 33 -6.57 -34.54 12.92
C LEU A 33 -7.90 -34.16 13.58
N ILE A 34 -8.12 -32.86 13.82
CA ILE A 34 -9.32 -32.39 14.51
C ILE A 34 -10.58 -32.59 13.64
N LEU A 35 -10.49 -32.40 12.32
CA LEU A 35 -11.61 -32.65 11.42
C LEU A 35 -11.95 -34.13 11.36
N THR A 36 -10.94 -35.02 11.32
CA THR A 36 -11.19 -36.47 11.34
C THR A 36 -11.94 -36.88 12.60
N ASP A 37 -11.54 -36.38 13.78
CA ASP A 37 -12.23 -36.63 15.05
C ASP A 37 -13.67 -36.10 15.05
N ILE A 38 -13.87 -34.88 14.55
CA ILE A 38 -15.21 -34.30 14.41
C ILE A 38 -16.08 -35.16 13.51
N VAL A 39 -15.61 -35.48 12.29
CA VAL A 39 -16.38 -36.24 11.29
C VAL A 39 -16.75 -37.63 11.80
N GLN A 40 -15.85 -38.33 12.49
CA GLN A 40 -16.12 -39.64 13.09
C GLN A 40 -17.18 -39.60 14.20
N SER A 41 -17.36 -38.44 14.86
CA SER A 41 -18.35 -38.26 15.91
C SER A 41 -19.75 -37.88 15.41
N ILE A 42 -19.92 -37.60 14.11
CA ILE A 42 -21.20 -37.17 13.55
C ILE A 42 -22.06 -38.38 13.22
N GLU A 43 -23.27 -38.39 13.77
CA GLU A 43 -24.31 -39.36 13.44
C GLU A 43 -25.27 -38.80 12.36
N ASN A 44 -26.00 -39.69 11.68
CA ASN A 44 -27.05 -39.34 10.70
C ASN A 44 -26.59 -38.64 9.40
N LEU A 45 -25.32 -38.78 9.02
CA LEU A 45 -24.87 -38.42 7.67
C LEU A 45 -25.41 -39.44 6.66
N GLY A 46 -25.88 -38.95 5.52
CA GLY A 46 -26.12 -39.80 4.37
C GLY A 46 -24.81 -40.31 3.77
N GLU A 47 -24.91 -41.33 2.91
CA GLU A 47 -23.75 -41.97 2.28
C GLU A 47 -22.88 -40.96 1.51
N LYS A 48 -23.51 -40.05 0.75
CA LYS A 48 -22.81 -39.05 -0.05
C LYS A 48 -22.07 -38.04 0.82
N GLU A 49 -22.70 -37.57 1.89
CA GLU A 49 -22.13 -36.63 2.84
C GLU A 49 -20.94 -37.27 3.59
N SER A 50 -21.08 -38.54 3.99
CA SER A 50 -20.02 -39.28 4.67
C SER A 50 -18.79 -39.50 3.79
N ILE A 51 -18.99 -39.86 2.52
CA ILE A 51 -17.90 -40.02 1.55
C ILE A 51 -17.19 -38.67 1.36
N LEU A 52 -17.96 -37.61 1.11
CA LEU A 52 -17.41 -36.27 0.85
C LEU A 52 -16.54 -35.75 2.00
N LEU A 53 -16.97 -35.94 3.25
CA LEU A 53 -16.19 -35.53 4.42
C LEU A 53 -14.97 -36.43 4.66
N SER A 54 -15.10 -37.73 4.42
CA SER A 54 -14.00 -38.68 4.61
C SER A 54 -12.88 -38.45 3.59
N ASP A 55 -13.24 -38.23 2.32
CA ASP A 55 -12.32 -37.89 1.25
C ASP A 55 -11.62 -36.54 1.55
N PHE A 56 -12.38 -35.53 1.99
CA PHE A 56 -11.83 -34.25 2.41
C PHE A 56 -10.77 -34.41 3.51
N CYS A 57 -11.07 -35.16 4.58
CA CYS A 57 -10.11 -35.42 5.66
C CYS A 57 -8.86 -36.17 5.21
N ALA A 58 -9.00 -37.15 4.30
CA ALA A 58 -7.89 -37.90 3.75
C ALA A 58 -6.95 -36.98 2.95
N ASP A 59 -7.51 -36.13 2.08
CA ASP A 59 -6.74 -35.21 1.23
C ASP A 59 -5.98 -34.17 2.05
N LEU A 60 -6.53 -33.67 3.17
CA LEU A 60 -5.83 -32.70 4.04
C LEU A 60 -4.48 -33.23 4.54
N SER A 61 -4.36 -34.54 4.74
CA SER A 61 -3.14 -35.18 5.25
C SER A 61 -1.99 -35.19 4.23
N HIS A 62 -2.28 -34.86 2.96
CA HIS A 62 -1.32 -34.88 1.86
C HIS A 62 -0.96 -33.48 1.34
N ILE A 63 -1.51 -32.43 1.94
CA ILE A 63 -1.26 -31.05 1.51
C ILE A 63 0.18 -30.64 1.82
N SER A 64 0.80 -29.97 0.86
CA SER A 64 2.15 -29.41 0.98
C SER A 64 2.16 -27.92 0.65
N GLN A 65 3.26 -27.24 0.99
CA GLN A 65 3.48 -25.83 0.60
C GLN A 65 3.50 -25.63 -0.94
N ASP A 66 3.75 -26.70 -1.71
CA ASP A 66 3.81 -26.70 -3.17
C ASP A 66 2.45 -27.06 -3.82
N SER A 67 1.41 -27.24 -3.00
CA SER A 67 0.06 -27.52 -3.50
C SER A 67 -0.50 -26.28 -4.20
N THR A 68 -0.76 -26.41 -5.50
CA THR A 68 -1.14 -25.27 -6.36
C THR A 68 -2.63 -25.19 -6.67
N ASP A 69 -3.40 -26.25 -6.43
CA ASP A 69 -4.83 -26.27 -6.69
C ASP A 69 -5.57 -27.07 -5.62
N LEU A 70 -6.25 -26.35 -4.73
CA LEU A 70 -7.08 -26.88 -3.65
C LEU A 70 -8.56 -26.51 -3.87
N ARG A 71 -8.94 -26.19 -5.12
CA ARG A 71 -10.31 -25.78 -5.46
C ARG A 71 -11.32 -26.90 -5.25
N SER A 72 -10.95 -28.16 -5.50
CA SER A 72 -11.81 -29.33 -5.27
C SER A 72 -12.29 -29.38 -3.83
N LEU A 73 -11.36 -29.32 -2.86
CA LEU A 73 -11.66 -29.33 -1.43
C LEU A 73 -12.63 -28.21 -1.03
N ARG A 74 -12.35 -26.98 -1.48
CA ARG A 74 -13.23 -25.83 -1.18
C ARG A 74 -14.63 -26.01 -1.79
N LEU A 75 -14.71 -26.58 -2.99
CA LEU A 75 -15.98 -26.84 -3.66
C LEU A 75 -16.73 -28.00 -3.01
N ASP A 76 -16.02 -29.01 -2.49
CA ASP A 76 -16.61 -30.13 -1.75
C ASP A 76 -17.22 -29.66 -0.43
N TRP A 77 -16.54 -28.78 0.30
CA TRP A 77 -17.16 -28.11 1.45
C TRP A 77 -18.41 -27.32 1.05
N PHE A 78 -18.39 -26.61 -0.09
CA PHE A 78 -19.56 -25.88 -0.55
C PHE A 78 -20.72 -26.83 -0.95
N ARG A 79 -20.43 -27.94 -1.63
CA ARG A 79 -21.42 -28.98 -1.96
C ARG A 79 -22.02 -29.57 -0.69
N PHE A 80 -21.19 -29.88 0.30
CA PHE A 80 -21.66 -30.38 1.60
C PHE A 80 -22.66 -29.40 2.22
N GLN A 81 -22.30 -28.11 2.31
CA GLN A 81 -23.21 -27.07 2.81
C GLN A 81 -24.53 -27.06 2.04
N ALA A 82 -24.50 -27.19 0.71
CA ALA A 82 -25.72 -27.23 -0.10
C ALA A 82 -26.60 -28.44 0.22
N TYR A 83 -26.00 -29.64 0.36
CA TYR A 83 -26.74 -30.87 0.68
C TYR A 83 -27.47 -30.77 2.02
N VAL A 84 -26.76 -30.29 3.04
CA VAL A 84 -27.26 -30.26 4.42
C VAL A 84 -28.08 -29.01 4.76
N SER A 85 -28.17 -28.04 3.84
CA SER A 85 -29.06 -26.88 3.96
C SER A 85 -30.48 -27.15 3.42
N MET A 86 -30.68 -28.28 2.74
CA MET A 86 -32.01 -28.67 2.27
C MET A 86 -32.89 -29.13 3.43
N SER A 87 -34.17 -28.74 3.42
CA SER A 87 -35.12 -29.08 4.49
C SER A 87 -35.35 -30.59 4.70
N ARG A 88 -34.96 -31.42 3.72
CA ARG A 88 -35.10 -32.89 3.77
C ARG A 88 -33.81 -33.60 4.16
N SER A 89 -32.72 -32.88 4.42
CA SER A 89 -31.47 -33.48 4.86
C SER A 89 -31.64 -34.14 6.24
N SER A 90 -31.06 -35.32 6.43
CA SER A 90 -31.02 -36.00 7.74
C SER A 90 -30.07 -35.32 8.73
N PHE A 91 -29.15 -34.50 8.24
CA PHE A 91 -28.18 -33.73 9.01
C PHE A 91 -28.35 -32.23 8.75
N SER A 92 -28.18 -31.40 9.78
CA SER A 92 -28.16 -29.95 9.66
C SER A 92 -26.85 -29.39 10.20
N LEU A 93 -26.24 -28.42 9.50
CA LEU A 93 -25.08 -27.71 10.04
C LEU A 93 -25.40 -26.93 11.33
N ASN A 94 -26.67 -26.58 11.55
CA ASN A 94 -27.09 -25.93 12.79
C ASN A 94 -26.95 -26.86 14.01
N SER A 95 -27.01 -28.19 13.83
CA SER A 95 -26.80 -29.14 14.93
C SER A 95 -25.33 -29.37 15.27
N ASP A 96 -24.40 -29.09 14.35
CA ASP A 96 -22.96 -29.17 14.65
C ASP A 96 -22.21 -27.90 14.19
N ARG A 97 -22.26 -26.89 15.06
CA ARG A 97 -21.50 -25.64 14.86
C ARG A 97 -19.99 -25.87 14.87
N ARG A 98 -19.51 -26.91 15.56
CA ARG A 98 -18.08 -27.22 15.66
C ARG A 98 -17.55 -27.63 14.28
N LEU A 99 -18.25 -28.51 13.57
CA LEU A 99 -17.90 -28.84 12.17
C LEU A 99 -17.86 -27.58 11.30
N ALA A 100 -18.90 -26.76 11.35
CA ALA A 100 -19.00 -25.56 10.50
C ALA A 100 -17.83 -24.58 10.72
N VAL A 101 -17.48 -24.31 11.98
CA VAL A 101 -16.39 -23.39 12.33
C VAL A 101 -15.04 -23.96 11.94
N THR A 102 -14.79 -25.25 12.21
CA THR A 102 -13.52 -25.90 11.86
C THR A 102 -13.35 -25.96 10.35
N MET A 103 -14.38 -26.37 9.58
CA MET A 103 -14.32 -26.39 8.12
C MET A 103 -14.07 -25.02 7.52
N ASN A 104 -14.74 -23.97 8.00
CA ASN A 104 -14.52 -22.60 7.51
C ASN A 104 -13.10 -22.09 7.82
N THR A 105 -12.58 -22.40 9.00
CA THR A 105 -11.19 -22.09 9.40
C THR A 105 -10.20 -22.82 8.49
N THR A 106 -10.39 -24.12 8.28
CA THR A 106 -9.54 -24.92 7.39
C THR A 106 -9.61 -24.41 5.95
N VAL A 107 -10.78 -24.05 5.43
CA VAL A 107 -10.90 -23.46 4.10
C VAL A 107 -10.12 -22.15 3.99
N PHE A 108 -10.12 -21.31 5.03
CA PHE A 108 -9.26 -20.13 5.08
C PHE A 108 -7.77 -20.52 5.04
N HIS A 109 -7.34 -21.54 5.79
CA HIS A 109 -5.97 -22.05 5.74
C HIS A 109 -5.59 -22.56 4.35
N LEU A 110 -6.49 -23.27 3.66
CA LEU A 110 -6.28 -23.71 2.28
C LEU A 110 -6.07 -22.50 1.35
N LYS A 111 -6.88 -21.44 1.48
CA LYS A 111 -6.72 -20.21 0.68
C LYS A 111 -5.35 -19.54 0.89
N MET A 112 -4.76 -19.66 2.09
CA MET A 112 -3.42 -19.14 2.38
C MET A 112 -2.29 -19.98 1.75
N ILE A 113 -2.59 -21.12 1.13
CA ILE A 113 -1.62 -21.97 0.42
C ILE A 113 -1.66 -21.68 -1.08
N ASP A 114 -2.84 -21.70 -1.71
CA ASP A 114 -2.97 -21.64 -3.18
C ASP A 114 -3.68 -20.39 -3.73
N LEU A 115 -4.25 -19.54 -2.86
CA LEU A 115 -5.06 -18.37 -3.26
C LEU A 115 -4.60 -17.07 -2.60
N ILE A 116 -3.31 -16.91 -2.28
CA ILE A 116 -2.79 -15.68 -1.67
C ILE A 116 -3.09 -14.45 -2.54
N ASP A 117 -2.80 -14.50 -3.85
CA ASP A 117 -3.07 -13.37 -4.76
C ASP A 117 -4.57 -13.04 -4.88
N GLU A 118 -5.40 -14.08 -4.88
CA GLU A 118 -6.86 -13.95 -4.91
C GLU A 118 -7.39 -13.34 -3.61
N MET A 119 -6.83 -13.72 -2.47
CA MET A 119 -7.15 -13.14 -1.16
C MET A 119 -6.74 -11.68 -1.08
N LEU A 120 -5.60 -11.30 -1.65
CA LEU A 120 -5.21 -9.90 -1.77
C LEU A 120 -6.21 -9.14 -2.66
N ARG A 121 -6.64 -9.73 -3.79
CA ARG A 121 -7.67 -9.13 -4.65
C ARG A 121 -9.00 -8.94 -3.92
N GLU A 122 -9.50 -9.96 -3.24
CA GLU A 122 -10.78 -9.92 -2.51
C GLU A 122 -10.79 -8.86 -1.39
N THR A 123 -9.67 -8.67 -0.69
CA THR A 123 -9.60 -7.85 0.53
C THR A 123 -9.06 -6.44 0.35
N SER A 124 -8.39 -6.14 -0.77
CA SER A 124 -7.68 -4.87 -0.94
C SER A 124 -7.56 -4.41 -2.40
N ASP A 125 -8.43 -4.90 -3.28
CA ASP A 125 -8.51 -4.37 -4.64
C ASP A 125 -8.97 -2.91 -4.67
N LEU A 126 -8.22 -2.08 -5.39
CA LEU A 126 -8.48 -0.65 -5.56
C LEU A 126 -8.82 -0.31 -7.02
N SER A 127 -9.22 -1.30 -7.82
CA SER A 127 -9.59 -1.12 -9.24
C SER A 127 -10.75 -0.14 -9.44
N ILE A 128 -11.56 0.12 -8.40
CA ILE A 128 -12.64 1.10 -8.42
C ILE A 128 -12.19 2.50 -8.87
N TYR A 129 -10.94 2.89 -8.59
CA TYR A 129 -10.38 4.17 -9.05
C TYR A 129 -10.32 4.29 -10.59
N CYS A 130 -10.40 3.17 -11.33
CA CYS A 130 -10.54 3.18 -12.79
C CYS A 130 -11.80 3.91 -13.27
N PHE A 131 -12.85 3.91 -12.44
CA PHE A 131 -14.14 4.54 -12.70
C PHE A 131 -14.31 5.90 -11.99
N TYR A 132 -13.40 6.23 -11.07
CA TYR A 132 -13.38 7.50 -10.31
C TYR A 132 -12.07 8.28 -10.55
N THR A 133 -11.67 8.43 -11.82
CA THR A 133 -10.37 9.04 -12.18
C THR A 133 -10.24 10.48 -11.70
N GLN A 134 -11.30 11.29 -11.78
CA GLN A 134 -11.29 12.66 -11.26
C GLN A 134 -11.00 12.72 -9.75
N GLN A 135 -11.51 11.73 -9.00
CA GLN A 135 -11.25 11.63 -7.57
C GLN A 135 -9.81 11.21 -7.29
N LEU A 136 -9.28 10.25 -8.06
CA LEU A 136 -7.88 9.83 -8.00
C LEU A 136 -6.95 11.03 -8.24
N GLU A 137 -7.19 11.79 -9.30
CA GLU A 137 -6.41 12.98 -9.64
C GLU A 137 -6.53 14.07 -8.57
N THR A 138 -7.72 14.34 -8.05
CA THR A 138 -7.92 15.34 -6.97
C THR A 138 -7.11 14.95 -5.72
N GLN A 139 -7.16 13.67 -5.33
CA GLN A 139 -6.42 13.16 -4.18
C GLN A 139 -4.90 13.15 -4.41
N LEU A 140 -4.45 12.88 -5.64
CA LEU A 140 -3.04 12.99 -6.03
C LEU A 140 -2.53 14.43 -5.82
N HIS A 141 -3.26 15.43 -6.32
CA HIS A 141 -2.87 16.83 -6.16
C HIS A 141 -2.83 17.25 -4.68
N GLN A 142 -3.83 16.84 -3.88
CA GLN A 142 -3.84 17.09 -2.44
C GLN A 142 -2.65 16.43 -1.72
N CYS A 143 -2.28 15.22 -2.14
CA CYS A 143 -1.14 14.48 -1.59
C CYS A 143 0.19 15.18 -1.90
N LEU A 144 0.38 15.64 -3.14
CA LEU A 144 1.57 16.38 -3.56
C LEU A 144 1.71 17.74 -2.85
N GLN A 145 0.61 18.46 -2.63
CA GLN A 145 0.61 19.78 -1.99
C GLN A 145 1.00 19.77 -0.50
N LEU A 146 0.87 18.63 0.17
CA LEU A 146 1.13 18.51 1.61
C LEU A 146 2.43 17.71 1.82
N PRO A 147 3.55 18.34 2.26
CA PRO A 147 4.83 17.65 2.40
C PRO A 147 4.81 16.38 3.25
N SER A 148 3.99 16.35 4.31
CA SER A 148 3.87 15.15 5.16
C SER A 148 3.13 13.99 4.50
N GLN A 149 2.40 14.24 3.41
CA GLN A 149 1.72 13.22 2.61
C GLN A 149 2.45 12.90 1.31
N SER A 150 3.22 13.85 0.76
CA SER A 150 3.86 13.69 -0.55
C SER A 150 4.79 12.48 -0.63
N ARG A 151 5.36 12.04 0.49
CA ARG A 151 6.10 10.76 0.63
C ARG A 151 5.34 9.51 0.20
N TYR A 152 4.01 9.57 0.17
CA TYR A 152 3.13 8.45 -0.18
C TYR A 152 2.63 8.51 -1.63
N THR A 153 3.06 9.50 -2.42
CA THR A 153 2.54 9.76 -3.78
C THR A 153 2.65 8.55 -4.71
N VAL A 154 3.72 7.75 -4.58
CA VAL A 154 3.93 6.55 -5.42
C VAL A 154 2.78 5.53 -5.28
N SER A 155 2.03 5.55 -4.18
CA SER A 155 0.86 4.69 -3.98
C SER A 155 -0.20 4.88 -5.07
N PHE A 156 -0.37 6.08 -5.61
CA PHE A 156 -1.31 6.36 -6.70
C PHE A 156 -0.90 5.66 -8.01
N ALA A 157 0.40 5.54 -8.27
CA ALA A 157 0.91 4.78 -9.42
C ALA A 157 0.69 3.28 -9.22
N HIS A 158 0.96 2.76 -8.01
CA HIS A 158 0.71 1.35 -7.69
C HIS A 158 -0.78 0.96 -7.80
N ILE A 159 -1.71 1.84 -7.42
CA ILE A 159 -3.16 1.61 -7.58
C ILE A 159 -3.52 1.31 -9.03
N CYS A 160 -2.85 1.94 -10.01
CA CYS A 160 -3.12 1.70 -11.43
C CYS A 160 -2.90 0.21 -11.82
N SER A 161 -2.01 -0.51 -11.14
CA SER A 161 -1.81 -1.96 -11.37
C SER A 161 -3.06 -2.80 -11.06
N ASN A 162 -3.93 -2.33 -10.16
CA ASN A 162 -5.14 -3.02 -9.74
C ASN A 162 -6.26 -2.90 -10.78
N PHE A 163 -6.18 -1.96 -11.72
CA PHE A 163 -7.29 -1.71 -12.67
C PHE A 163 -7.64 -2.95 -13.50
N ARG A 164 -6.66 -3.84 -13.72
CA ARG A 164 -6.87 -5.11 -14.41
C ARG A 164 -7.85 -6.03 -13.66
N SER A 165 -7.98 -5.90 -12.33
CA SER A 165 -8.94 -6.67 -11.52
C SER A 165 -10.39 -6.32 -11.79
N ALA A 166 -10.68 -5.15 -12.39
CA ALA A 166 -12.04 -4.75 -12.75
C ALA A 166 -12.57 -5.50 -13.98
N LEU A 167 -11.69 -6.18 -14.73
CA LEU A 167 -12.06 -6.89 -15.94
C LEU A 167 -12.80 -8.18 -15.65
N HIS A 168 -13.73 -8.50 -16.54
CA HIS A 168 -14.44 -9.78 -16.54
C HIS A 168 -14.38 -10.43 -17.92
N ASP A 169 -14.27 -11.76 -17.98
CA ASP A 169 -14.14 -12.50 -19.25
C ASP A 169 -15.38 -12.38 -20.17
N LEU A 170 -16.53 -12.00 -19.61
CA LEU A 170 -17.78 -11.74 -20.34
C LEU A 170 -17.87 -10.34 -20.99
N CYS A 171 -16.91 -9.44 -20.69
CA CYS A 171 -16.84 -8.10 -21.29
C CYS A 171 -15.41 -7.85 -21.83
N PRO A 172 -14.92 -8.65 -22.80
CA PRO A 172 -13.56 -8.47 -23.34
C PRO A 172 -13.36 -7.12 -24.06
N GLU A 173 -14.44 -6.47 -24.49
CA GLU A 173 -14.43 -5.22 -25.26
C GLU A 173 -13.81 -4.05 -24.49
N GLU A 174 -13.96 -4.01 -23.17
CA GLU A 174 -13.44 -2.92 -22.32
C GLU A 174 -11.96 -3.10 -21.97
N LYS A 175 -11.39 -4.29 -22.22
CA LYS A 175 -10.03 -4.66 -21.77
C LYS A 175 -8.96 -3.70 -22.24
N ALA A 176 -8.97 -3.37 -23.53
CA ALA A 176 -7.97 -2.45 -24.10
C ALA A 176 -8.09 -1.05 -23.45
N HIS A 177 -9.31 -0.60 -23.20
CA HIS A 177 -9.58 0.72 -22.62
C HIS A 177 -9.14 0.82 -21.15
N ILE A 178 -9.42 -0.20 -20.34
CA ILE A 178 -9.02 -0.24 -18.93
C ILE A 178 -7.48 -0.31 -18.79
N ILE A 179 -6.80 -1.10 -19.63
CA ILE A 179 -5.34 -1.21 -19.62
C ILE A 179 -4.69 0.10 -20.10
N ASP A 180 -5.17 0.70 -21.19
CA ASP A 180 -4.66 1.99 -21.66
C ASP A 180 -4.84 3.09 -20.62
N ARG A 181 -6.00 3.13 -19.95
CA ARG A 181 -6.28 4.07 -18.86
C ARG A 181 -5.34 3.88 -17.68
N SER A 182 -5.06 2.64 -17.27
CA SER A 182 -4.15 2.39 -16.14
C SER A 182 -2.73 2.86 -16.45
N LEU A 183 -2.24 2.62 -17.66
CA LEU A 183 -0.93 3.08 -18.10
C LEU A 183 -0.86 4.61 -18.17
N LYS A 184 -1.88 5.28 -18.72
CA LYS A 184 -1.95 6.75 -18.80
C LYS A 184 -1.94 7.39 -17.42
N LEU A 185 -2.74 6.88 -16.49
CA LEU A 185 -2.79 7.42 -15.12
C LEU A 185 -1.52 7.14 -14.33
N CYS A 186 -0.91 5.97 -14.51
CA CYS A 186 0.39 5.67 -13.92
C CYS A 186 1.45 6.67 -14.40
N ASN A 187 1.54 6.91 -15.71
CA ASN A 187 2.45 7.90 -16.28
C ASN A 187 2.17 9.31 -15.76
N LEU A 188 0.90 9.71 -15.65
CA LEU A 188 0.52 11.01 -15.09
C LEU A 188 1.01 11.16 -13.65
N VAL A 189 0.80 10.16 -12.79
CA VAL A 189 1.27 10.21 -11.38
C VAL A 189 2.78 10.38 -11.31
N LEU A 190 3.53 9.60 -12.10
CA LEU A 190 4.99 9.65 -12.11
C LEU A 190 5.52 10.98 -12.65
N ASP A 191 4.88 11.52 -13.68
CA ASP A 191 5.22 12.83 -14.28
C ASP A 191 4.95 13.97 -13.29
N GLU A 192 3.79 13.99 -12.61
CA GLU A 192 3.48 15.01 -11.60
C GLU A 192 4.42 14.92 -10.38
N LEU A 193 4.77 13.71 -9.94
CA LEU A 193 5.79 13.53 -8.88
C LEU A 193 7.16 14.08 -9.31
N ALA A 194 7.58 13.80 -10.55
CA ALA A 194 8.84 14.29 -11.09
C ALA A 194 8.85 15.82 -11.24
N LYS A 195 7.77 16.41 -11.77
CA LYS A 195 7.61 17.87 -11.90
C LYS A 195 7.64 18.56 -10.55
N GLU A 196 6.92 18.06 -9.55
CA GLU A 196 6.89 18.68 -8.23
C GLU A 196 8.27 18.56 -7.55
N THR A 197 8.94 17.42 -7.67
CA THR A 197 10.31 17.23 -7.18
C THR A 197 11.28 18.22 -7.83
N ALA A 198 11.20 18.38 -9.15
CA ALA A 198 12.02 19.33 -9.91
C ALA A 198 11.72 20.79 -9.52
N SER A 199 10.44 21.14 -9.31
CA SER A 199 9.98 22.45 -8.88
C SER A 199 10.54 22.82 -7.50
N VAL A 200 10.43 21.92 -6.52
CA VAL A 200 10.98 22.14 -5.18
C VAL A 200 12.51 22.24 -5.22
N ALA A 201 13.18 21.38 -6.00
CA ALA A 201 14.63 21.43 -6.18
C ALA A 201 15.08 22.76 -6.82
N ALA A 202 14.40 23.24 -7.86
CA ALA A 202 14.69 24.52 -8.51
C ALA A 202 14.56 25.69 -7.52
N ARG A 203 13.49 25.72 -6.71
CA ARG A 203 13.29 26.74 -5.66
C ARG A 203 14.37 26.71 -4.59
N LEU A 204 14.89 25.52 -4.25
CA LEU A 204 16.03 25.38 -3.34
C LEU A 204 17.30 25.94 -4.00
N CYS A 205 17.56 25.63 -5.28
CA CYS A 205 18.67 26.23 -6.02
C CYS A 205 18.58 27.76 -6.09
N GLU A 206 17.40 28.33 -6.36
CA GLU A 206 17.18 29.79 -6.34
C GLU A 206 17.44 30.40 -4.95
N TYR A 207 17.11 29.68 -3.88
CA TYR A 207 17.44 30.09 -2.52
C TYR A 207 18.96 30.12 -2.31
N GLU A 208 19.69 29.08 -2.71
CA GLU A 208 21.16 29.00 -2.60
C GLU A 208 21.88 30.04 -3.47
N VAL A 209 21.35 30.33 -4.67
CA VAL A 209 21.88 31.39 -5.54
C VAL A 209 21.78 32.75 -4.84
N ARG A 210 20.65 33.06 -4.18
CA ARG A 210 20.51 34.31 -3.43
C ARG A 210 21.48 34.41 -2.26
N LEU A 211 21.76 33.31 -1.55
CA LEU A 211 22.80 33.30 -0.52
C LEU A 211 24.19 33.54 -1.12
N THR A 212 24.47 32.94 -2.28
CA THR A 212 25.73 33.16 -3.00
C THR A 212 25.87 34.61 -3.46
N GLU A 213 24.80 35.24 -3.96
CA GLU A 213 24.78 36.65 -4.35
C GLU A 213 25.06 37.59 -3.17
N GLN A 214 24.65 37.22 -1.94
CA GLN A 214 25.00 37.99 -0.73
C GLN A 214 26.51 38.07 -0.50
N LEU A 215 27.27 37.07 -0.95
CA LEU A 215 28.74 37.03 -0.89
C LEU A 215 29.41 37.83 -2.02
N SER A 216 28.65 38.38 -2.96
CA SER A 216 29.21 39.10 -4.10
C SER A 216 29.94 40.40 -3.67
N PRO A 217 31.00 40.81 -4.41
CA PRO A 217 31.71 42.07 -4.13
C PRO A 217 30.82 43.31 -4.10
N ASN A 218 29.70 43.30 -4.84
CA ASN A 218 28.72 44.39 -4.86
C ASN A 218 28.09 44.63 -3.48
N ASN A 219 27.85 43.56 -2.71
CA ASN A 219 27.32 43.68 -1.35
C ASN A 219 28.42 44.08 -0.35
N CYS A 220 29.67 43.66 -0.57
CA CYS A 220 30.81 44.18 0.19
C CYS A 220 30.98 45.71 0.00
N ALA A 221 30.79 46.24 -1.21
CA ALA A 221 30.85 47.68 -1.47
C ALA A 221 29.84 48.47 -0.64
N LYS A 222 28.60 47.96 -0.50
CA LYS A 222 27.56 48.57 0.35
C LYS A 222 27.96 48.58 1.83
N LEU A 223 28.56 47.49 2.32
CA LEU A 223 29.07 47.41 3.69
C LEU A 223 30.19 48.44 3.95
N ILE A 224 31.07 48.67 2.98
CA ILE A 224 32.11 49.71 3.05
C ILE A 224 31.48 51.10 3.09
N GLU A 225 30.52 51.37 2.21
CA GLU A 225 29.81 52.67 2.15
C GLU A 225 29.08 52.99 3.46
N GLU A 226 28.39 52.00 4.06
CA GLU A 226 27.75 52.17 5.36
C GLU A 226 28.75 52.43 6.49
N HIS A 227 29.89 51.72 6.48
CA HIS A 227 30.95 51.92 7.46
C HIS A 227 31.58 53.33 7.33
N ASP A 228 31.76 53.83 6.12
CA ASP A 228 32.28 55.19 5.88
C ASP A 228 31.26 56.27 6.28
N LYS A 229 29.96 56.06 6.03
CA LYS A 229 28.87 56.93 6.51
C LYS A 229 28.80 56.98 8.05
N GLN A 230 28.98 55.86 8.73
CA GLN A 230 29.01 55.80 10.20
C GLN A 230 30.22 56.55 10.79
N LYS A 231 31.38 56.52 10.13
CA LYS A 231 32.55 57.31 10.54
C LYS A 231 32.31 58.82 10.43
N SER A 232 31.54 59.26 9.43
CA SER A 232 31.20 60.67 9.23
C SER A 232 30.15 61.16 10.25
N ASN A 233 29.22 60.29 10.67
CA ASN A 233 28.17 60.60 11.64
C ASN A 233 28.45 59.99 13.02
N LYS A 234 29.33 60.62 13.79
CA LYS A 234 29.70 60.21 15.17
C LYS A 234 28.53 60.12 16.19
N ASN A 235 27.30 60.49 15.81
CA ASN A 235 26.12 60.53 16.70
C ASN A 235 24.94 59.63 16.27
N SER A 236 25.07 58.80 15.22
CA SER A 236 23.97 57.92 14.81
C SER A 236 24.14 56.50 15.34
N ASN A 237 23.38 56.16 16.38
CA ASN A 237 23.24 54.80 16.93
C ASN A 237 22.37 53.90 16.02
N THR A 238 22.51 54.03 14.71
CA THR A 238 21.68 53.30 13.74
C THR A 238 22.07 51.83 13.80
N PRO A 239 21.16 50.91 14.17
CA PRO A 239 21.46 49.49 14.20
C PRO A 239 21.92 49.05 12.80
N ARG A 240 22.94 48.19 12.74
CA ARG A 240 23.39 47.56 11.49
C ARG A 240 22.18 46.86 10.87
N SER A 241 21.65 47.42 9.79
CA SER A 241 20.48 46.90 9.10
C SER A 241 20.84 45.78 8.12
N LEU A 242 22.13 45.62 7.80
CA LEU A 242 22.59 44.60 6.87
C LEU A 242 22.73 43.26 7.60
N VAL A 243 21.90 42.31 7.20
CA VAL A 243 22.03 40.90 7.56
C VAL A 243 23.35 40.40 7.03
N MET A 244 24.21 39.90 7.91
CA MET A 244 25.51 39.36 7.52
C MET A 244 25.33 37.92 6.99
N PRO A 245 26.01 37.55 5.89
CA PRO A 245 25.99 36.17 5.42
C PRO A 245 26.36 35.18 6.53
N GLY A 246 25.54 34.14 6.71
CA GLY A 246 25.67 33.15 7.77
C GLY A 246 24.71 33.36 8.95
N GLU A 247 24.15 34.57 9.14
CA GLU A 247 23.14 34.82 10.17
C GLU A 247 21.86 34.02 9.91
N GLU A 248 21.50 33.78 8.63
CA GLU A 248 20.37 32.94 8.24
C GLU A 248 20.52 31.47 8.66
N SER A 249 21.76 31.02 8.88
CA SER A 249 22.09 29.66 9.32
C SER A 249 22.08 29.51 10.85
N PHE A 250 22.06 30.62 11.61
CA PHE A 250 22.01 30.58 13.07
C PHE A 250 20.57 30.35 13.55
N ARG A 251 20.27 29.11 13.96
CA ARG A 251 18.94 28.71 14.40
C ARG A 251 18.77 28.75 15.91
N CYS A 252 17.79 29.51 16.39
CA CYS A 252 17.40 29.53 17.80
C CYS A 252 16.38 28.44 18.18
N SER A 253 15.42 28.14 17.30
CA SER A 253 14.39 27.11 17.52
C SER A 253 14.01 26.41 16.21
N ARG A 254 13.59 25.14 16.30
CA ARG A 254 13.05 24.36 15.18
C ARG A 254 11.57 24.62 14.91
N ASP A 255 10.86 25.25 15.85
CA ASP A 255 9.45 25.63 15.67
C ASP A 255 9.30 26.75 14.62
N VAL A 256 10.35 27.55 14.44
CA VAL A 256 10.43 28.59 13.42
C VAL A 256 11.01 28.00 12.13
N LEU A 257 10.12 27.49 11.27
CA LEU A 257 10.49 26.93 9.97
C LEU A 257 10.79 28.05 8.97
N THR A 258 12.04 28.12 8.54
CA THR A 258 12.51 28.99 7.46
C THR A 258 12.01 28.50 6.10
N LEU A 259 12.20 29.30 5.06
CA LEU A 259 11.91 28.85 3.68
C LEU A 259 12.78 27.64 3.31
N ALA A 260 14.06 27.65 3.69
CA ALA A 260 14.97 26.53 3.44
C ALA A 260 14.47 25.24 4.09
N ASP A 261 13.99 25.30 5.34
CA ASP A 261 13.43 24.14 6.05
C ASP A 261 12.26 23.53 5.29
N LYS A 262 11.31 24.37 4.87
CA LYS A 262 10.11 23.91 4.16
C LYS A 262 10.47 23.26 2.83
N LEU A 263 11.40 23.85 2.08
CA LEU A 263 11.87 23.31 0.79
C LEU A 263 12.65 22.00 0.98
N GLN A 264 13.57 21.95 1.94
CA GLN A 264 14.36 20.76 2.24
C GLN A 264 13.49 19.60 2.73
N THR A 265 12.53 19.85 3.63
CA THR A 265 11.57 18.83 4.07
C THR A 265 10.71 18.34 2.90
N ALA A 266 10.14 19.25 2.10
CA ALA A 266 9.35 18.86 0.94
C ALA A 266 10.16 18.02 -0.06
N LEU A 267 11.40 18.43 -0.36
CA LEU A 267 12.30 17.69 -1.24
C LEU A 267 12.63 16.31 -0.69
N HIS A 268 12.92 16.20 0.60
CA HIS A 268 13.21 14.92 1.23
C HIS A 268 12.02 13.96 1.15
N GLU A 269 10.81 14.42 1.45
CA GLU A 269 9.60 13.59 1.42
C GLU A 269 9.26 13.17 -0.04
N LEU A 270 9.38 14.07 -1.01
CA LEU A 270 9.19 13.73 -2.44
C LEU A 270 10.23 12.72 -2.94
N CYS A 271 11.51 12.93 -2.61
CA CYS A 271 12.58 11.97 -2.93
C CYS A 271 12.34 10.61 -2.26
N SER A 272 11.83 10.59 -1.02
CA SER A 272 11.43 9.34 -0.35
C SER A 272 10.37 8.61 -1.17
N ALA A 273 9.35 9.30 -1.68
CA ALA A 273 8.31 8.69 -2.53
C ALA A 273 8.91 8.04 -3.78
N VAL A 274 9.84 8.73 -4.45
CA VAL A 274 10.54 8.21 -5.64
C VAL A 274 11.34 6.95 -5.30
N THR A 275 12.06 6.94 -4.18
CA THR A 275 12.88 5.79 -3.77
C THR A 275 12.07 4.59 -3.29
N SER A 276 10.83 4.81 -2.84
CA SER A 276 9.91 3.75 -2.41
C SER A 276 9.31 2.96 -3.57
N SER A 277 9.55 3.34 -4.83
CA SER A 277 9.06 2.67 -6.04
C SER A 277 9.70 1.30 -6.34
N LYS A 278 10.18 0.57 -5.33
CA LYS A 278 10.76 -0.77 -5.49
C LYS A 278 9.66 -1.83 -5.57
#